data_AF-A0A3B8V6B5-F1
#
_entry.id   AF-A0A3B8V6B5-F1
#
_cell.length_a   1.000
_cell.length_b   1.000
_cell.length_c   1.000
_cell.angle_alpha   90.00
_cell.angle_beta   90.00
_cell.angle_gamma   90.00
#
_symmetry.space_group_name_H-M   'P 1'
#
loop_
_entity.id
_entity.type
_entity.pdbx_description
1 polymer ?
#
loop_
_entity_poly.entity_id
_entity_poly.type
_entity_poly.pdbx_seq_one_letter_code
_entity_poly.pdbx_strand_id
1 'polypeptide(L)'
;MPYPKAKIYKQGGHFIAIPHTEQPHKERRKAVETENFVEDPPDETSATTVEIAPLPVEESKVRETGTNLQIELTESKTQAEMPKPKRGRTTTKRKLFDELYKTYYSEKKRTRRKLILQALLPYFRTADDAAIFVDKRLRQKQENFIARRIRMTRKASLTNFNYFVTFTYDNALHTEASFKKKLKKTLSNFAVRKGWRYIGVWERSPEKKRLHFHGMLYVP
;
A
#
# COMPACT_ATOMS: atom_id res chain seq x y z
N MET A 1 3.90 -11.49 -44.86
CA MET A 1 3.45 -10.54 -43.80
C MET A 1 4.50 -10.47 -42.71
N PRO A 2 4.89 -9.27 -42.24
CA PRO A 2 6.05 -9.10 -41.34
C PRO A 2 5.90 -9.70 -39.92
N TYR A 3 4.73 -10.22 -39.52
CA TYR A 3 4.54 -10.85 -38.19
C TYR A 3 3.56 -12.04 -38.22
N PRO A 4 3.96 -13.21 -38.77
CA PRO A 4 3.05 -14.33 -39.03
C PRO A 4 2.48 -15.02 -37.78
N LYS A 5 3.04 -14.78 -36.58
CA LYS A 5 2.63 -15.42 -35.32
C LYS A 5 2.30 -14.43 -34.19
N ALA A 6 1.86 -13.21 -34.52
CA ALA A 6 1.58 -12.20 -33.50
C ALA A 6 0.38 -12.58 -32.62
N LYS A 7 0.49 -12.34 -31.30
CA LYS A 7 -0.63 -12.54 -30.36
C LYS A 7 -1.47 -11.27 -30.29
N ILE A 8 -2.74 -11.38 -30.65
CA ILE A 8 -3.68 -10.26 -30.72
C ILE A 8 -4.47 -10.14 -29.40
N TYR A 9 -4.57 -8.93 -28.87
CA TYR A 9 -5.36 -8.60 -27.68
C TYR A 9 -6.36 -7.51 -28.01
N LYS A 10 -7.61 -7.68 -27.56
CA LYS A 10 -8.60 -6.60 -27.52
C LYS A 10 -8.31 -5.69 -26.32
N GLN A 11 -8.17 -4.39 -26.54
CA GLN A 11 -7.97 -3.40 -25.49
C GLN A 11 -8.99 -2.26 -25.66
N GLY A 12 -10.13 -2.38 -24.99
CA GLY A 12 -11.25 -1.45 -25.17
C GLY A 12 -11.79 -1.56 -26.60
N GLY A 13 -11.80 -0.43 -27.32
CA GLY A 13 -12.26 -0.33 -28.72
C GLY A 13 -11.23 -0.69 -29.79
N HIS A 14 -9.98 -1.00 -29.43
CA HIS A 14 -8.90 -1.26 -30.39
C HIS A 14 -8.22 -2.61 -30.15
N PHE A 15 -7.45 -3.08 -31.13
CA PHE A 15 -6.66 -4.31 -31.05
C PHE A 15 -5.16 -3.99 -31.02
N ILE A 16 -4.41 -4.74 -30.18
CA ILE A 16 -2.95 -4.68 -30.11
C ILE A 16 -2.38 -6.04 -30.50
N ALA A 17 -1.46 -6.05 -31.46
CA ALA A 17 -0.68 -7.22 -31.82
C ALA A 17 0.69 -7.17 -31.13
N ILE A 18 1.07 -8.24 -30.41
CA ILE A 18 2.42 -8.42 -29.87
C ILE A 18 3.14 -9.43 -30.76
N PRO A 19 4.27 -9.07 -31.41
CA PRO A 19 5.00 -9.99 -32.26
C PRO A 19 5.53 -11.18 -31.43
N HIS A 20 5.60 -12.35 -32.06
CA HIS A 20 6.21 -13.51 -31.42
C HIS A 20 7.72 -13.27 -31.24
N THR A 21 8.24 -13.53 -30.04
CA THR A 21 9.66 -13.41 -29.72
C THR A 21 10.20 -14.76 -29.28
N GLU A 22 11.21 -15.26 -29.98
CA GLU A 22 11.90 -16.52 -29.65
C GLU A 22 13.11 -16.29 -28.72
N GLN A 23 13.39 -15.02 -28.36
CA GLN A 23 14.50 -14.69 -27.47
C GLN A 23 14.29 -15.32 -26.07
N PRO A 24 15.28 -16.08 -25.55
CA PRO A 24 15.18 -16.69 -24.24
C PRO A 24 15.11 -15.62 -23.14
N HIS A 25 14.20 -15.81 -22.19
CA HIS A 25 14.02 -14.90 -21.07
C HIS A 25 15.28 -14.91 -20.17
N LYS A 26 15.99 -13.79 -20.08
CA LYS A 26 17.10 -13.62 -19.15
C LYS A 26 16.57 -13.17 -17.79
N GLU A 27 16.91 -13.92 -16.75
CA GLU A 27 16.58 -13.52 -15.39
C GLU A 27 17.30 -12.21 -15.00
N ARG A 28 16.53 -11.26 -14.48
CA ARG A 28 17.09 -10.00 -13.98
C ARG A 28 17.62 -10.21 -12.57
N ARG A 29 18.90 -9.93 -12.35
CA ARG A 29 19.51 -9.93 -11.00
C ARG A 29 18.74 -8.97 -10.08
N LYS A 30 18.36 -9.46 -8.89
CA LYS A 30 17.70 -8.65 -7.86
C LYS A 30 18.75 -7.77 -7.17
N ALA A 31 18.46 -6.48 -7.02
CA ALA A 31 19.31 -5.61 -6.23
C ALA A 31 19.19 -5.98 -4.74
N VAL A 32 20.32 -6.04 -4.04
CA VAL A 32 20.36 -6.22 -2.57
C VAL A 32 19.90 -4.91 -1.93
N GLU A 33 18.95 -5.01 -0.98
CA GLU A 33 18.42 -3.84 -0.28
C GLU A 33 19.17 -3.67 1.06
N THR A 34 19.59 -2.44 1.38
CA THR A 34 20.22 -2.12 2.66
C THR A 34 19.20 -2.12 3.79
N GLU A 35 19.58 -2.72 4.91
CA GLU A 35 18.77 -2.77 6.14
C GLU A 35 18.96 -1.49 6.97
N ASN A 36 17.88 -1.04 7.61
CA ASN A 36 17.86 0.08 8.53
C ASN A 36 17.20 -0.36 9.84
N PHE A 37 17.66 0.21 10.96
CA PHE A 37 16.98 0.05 12.25
C PHE A 37 15.84 1.07 12.37
N VAL A 38 14.65 0.59 12.71
CA VAL A 38 13.45 1.42 12.92
C VAL A 38 13.00 1.18 14.36
N GLU A 39 12.88 2.26 15.13
CA GLU A 39 12.30 2.20 16.47
C GLU A 39 10.78 2.01 16.32
N ASP A 40 10.22 1.03 17.04
CA ASP A 40 8.79 0.75 16.96
C ASP A 40 8.02 1.87 17.72
N PRO A 41 6.84 2.30 17.21
CA PRO A 41 5.99 3.20 17.98
C PRO A 41 5.60 2.55 19.31
N PRO A 42 5.54 3.31 20.42
CA PRO A 42 5.12 2.75 21.70
C PRO A 42 3.68 2.21 21.60
N ASP A 43 3.44 1.04 22.18
CA ASP A 43 2.13 0.39 22.21
C ASP A 43 1.06 1.35 22.77
N GLU A 44 0.03 1.65 21.97
CA GLU A 44 -1.13 2.43 22.40
C GLU A 44 -2.02 1.60 23.36
N THR A 45 -1.66 1.59 24.64
CA THR A 45 -2.61 1.45 25.75
C THR A 45 -2.25 2.44 26.85
N SER A 46 -2.66 3.69 26.67
CA SER A 46 -3.13 4.61 27.72
C SER A 46 -3.52 5.94 27.08
N ALA A 47 -4.83 6.18 27.00
CA ALA A 47 -5.38 7.47 26.66
C ALA A 47 -5.06 8.46 27.78
N THR A 48 -4.49 9.61 27.45
CA THR A 48 -4.80 10.88 28.13
C THR A 48 -4.68 12.00 27.10
N THR A 49 -5.84 12.55 26.80
CA THR A 49 -6.08 13.82 26.11
C THR A 49 -5.35 14.96 26.81
N VAL A 50 -4.52 15.71 26.10
CA VAL A 50 -4.29 17.13 26.43
C VAL A 50 -4.29 17.95 25.14
N GLU A 51 -5.04 19.03 25.22
CA GLU A 51 -5.59 19.88 24.17
C GLU A 51 -4.53 20.69 23.42
N ILE A 52 -4.83 20.97 22.15
CA ILE A 52 -4.19 22.01 21.36
C ILE A 52 -4.88 23.33 21.71
N ALA A 53 -4.13 24.31 22.21
CA ALA A 53 -4.56 25.71 22.26
C ALA A 53 -3.49 26.61 21.63
N PRO A 54 -3.90 27.73 21.01
CA PRO A 54 -3.22 28.33 19.85
C PRO A 54 -2.23 29.44 20.21
N LEU A 55 -1.34 29.72 19.26
CA LEU A 55 -0.49 30.92 19.18
C LEU A 55 -1.32 32.21 19.33
N PRO A 56 -0.78 33.23 20.03
CA PRO A 56 -1.05 34.62 19.72
C PRO A 56 0.20 35.30 19.14
N VAL A 57 0.03 35.84 17.94
CA VAL A 57 0.74 37.02 17.45
C VAL A 57 0.04 38.23 18.07
N GLU A 58 0.78 39.25 18.54
CA GLU A 58 0.48 40.69 18.38
C GLU A 58 1.61 41.55 18.97
N GLU A 59 1.83 42.69 18.33
CA GLU A 59 2.94 43.63 18.47
C GLU A 59 2.84 44.51 19.71
N SER A 60 3.98 44.97 20.24
CA SER A 60 4.19 46.35 20.72
C SER A 60 5.59 46.53 21.32
N LYS A 61 5.99 47.80 21.47
CA LYS A 61 7.31 48.33 21.16
C LYS A 61 7.96 48.96 22.41
N VAL A 62 9.29 48.83 22.52
CA VAL A 62 10.28 49.68 23.24
C VAL A 62 10.26 49.70 24.79
N ARG A 63 11.36 49.28 25.44
CA ARG A 63 12.40 50.18 26.03
C ARG A 63 13.49 49.43 26.81
N GLU A 64 14.67 50.03 26.72
CA GLU A 64 16.00 49.57 27.15
C GLU A 64 16.20 49.60 28.67
N THR A 65 17.06 48.72 29.20
CA THR A 65 18.31 49.08 29.91
C THR A 65 18.95 47.80 30.45
N GLY A 66 20.28 47.70 30.30
CA GLY A 66 21.05 46.52 30.70
C GLY A 66 21.53 46.56 32.14
N THR A 67 21.94 45.40 32.65
CA THR A 67 23.03 45.25 33.63
C THR A 67 23.48 43.78 33.66
N ASN A 68 24.79 43.59 33.51
CA ASN A 68 25.52 42.34 33.73
C ASN A 68 25.48 41.92 35.20
N LEU A 69 25.28 40.62 35.48
CA LEU A 69 25.88 39.93 36.63
C LEU A 69 26.28 38.50 36.22
N GLN A 70 27.56 38.17 36.45
CA GLN A 70 28.19 36.87 36.21
C GLN A 70 28.15 35.98 37.48
N ILE A 71 28.50 34.69 37.31
CA ILE A 71 29.00 33.70 38.31
C ILE A 71 27.82 32.95 39.01
N GLU A 72 27.68 31.61 38.99
CA GLU A 72 28.64 30.53 39.32
C GLU A 72 28.47 29.24 38.48
N LEU A 73 29.62 28.63 38.15
CA LEU A 73 29.74 27.21 37.84
C LEU A 73 29.50 26.40 39.13
N THR A 74 28.58 25.44 39.08
CA THR A 74 28.65 24.25 39.92
C THR A 74 28.55 23.01 39.04
N GLU A 75 29.70 22.35 38.89
CA GLU A 75 29.81 20.99 38.36
C GLU A 75 29.14 20.02 39.33
N SER A 76 28.18 19.24 38.85
CA SER A 76 27.91 17.93 39.44
C SER A 76 27.69 16.90 38.34
N LYS A 77 28.66 15.99 38.24
CA LYS A 77 28.73 14.90 37.28
C LYS A 77 27.83 13.74 37.75
N THR A 78 26.96 13.31 36.85
CA THR A 78 26.52 11.92 36.61
C THR A 78 26.00 11.07 37.77
N GLN A 79 24.70 10.75 37.71
CA GLN A 79 24.25 9.37 37.82
C GLN A 79 23.65 8.94 36.48
N ALA A 80 24.25 7.91 35.90
CA ALA A 80 23.88 7.32 34.63
C ALA A 80 22.54 6.61 34.77
N GLU A 81 21.48 7.16 34.18
CA GLU A 81 20.29 6.36 33.88
C GLU A 81 20.64 5.40 32.74
N MET A 82 20.49 4.11 33.03
CA MET A 82 20.65 3.03 32.06
C MET A 82 19.77 3.31 30.83
N PRO A 83 20.28 3.21 29.59
CA PRO A 83 19.45 3.34 28.42
C PRO A 83 18.45 2.18 28.41
N LYS A 84 17.15 2.50 28.55
CA LYS A 84 16.06 1.55 28.33
C LYS A 84 16.29 0.86 26.97
N PRO A 85 16.17 -0.48 26.89
CA PRO A 85 16.44 -1.19 25.64
C PRO A 85 15.47 -0.69 24.57
N LYS A 86 16.01 -0.02 23.56
CA LYS A 86 15.25 0.45 22.40
C LYS A 86 14.67 -0.77 21.69
N ARG A 87 13.37 -1.00 21.85
CA ARG A 87 12.62 -1.98 21.05
C ARG A 87 12.56 -1.42 19.64
N GLY A 88 13.33 -2.02 18.74
CA GLY A 88 13.29 -1.64 17.33
C GLY A 88 13.54 -2.84 16.44
N ARG A 89 13.00 -2.76 15.23
CA ARG A 89 13.06 -3.81 14.23
C ARG A 89 13.98 -3.40 13.09
N THR A 90 14.86 -4.30 12.70
CA THR A 90 15.62 -4.18 11.45
C THR A 90 14.69 -4.40 10.26
N THR A 91 14.47 -3.35 9.45
CA THR A 91 13.62 -3.40 8.24
C THR A 91 14.32 -2.74 7.05
N THR A 92 13.91 -3.05 5.82
CA THR A 92 14.45 -2.37 4.63
C THR A 92 13.65 -1.10 4.34
N LYS A 93 14.29 -0.09 3.72
CA LYS A 93 13.61 1.14 3.24
C LYS A 93 12.35 0.87 2.43
N ARG A 94 12.36 -0.23 1.66
CA ARG A 94 11.21 -0.67 0.89
C ARG A 94 10.09 -1.20 1.76
N LYS A 95 10.38 -2.05 2.75
CA LYS A 95 9.36 -2.59 3.65
C LYS A 95 8.69 -1.44 4.41
N LEU A 96 9.48 -0.51 4.93
CA LEU A 96 8.97 0.69 5.60
C LEU A 96 8.09 1.54 4.68
N PHE A 97 8.52 1.78 3.43
CA PHE A 97 7.66 2.44 2.43
C PHE A 97 6.35 1.68 2.20
N ASP A 98 6.39 0.35 2.09
CA ASP A 98 5.21 -0.47 1.83
C ASP A 98 4.22 -0.46 3.01
N GLU A 99 4.71 -0.33 4.23
CA GLU A 99 3.91 -0.15 5.45
C GLU A 99 3.27 1.24 5.49
N LEU A 100 4.06 2.30 5.35
CA LEU A 100 3.55 3.69 5.28
C LEU A 100 2.56 3.91 4.14
N TYR A 101 2.79 3.24 2.99
CA TYR A 101 1.87 3.32 1.87
C TYR A 101 0.50 2.68 2.18
N LYS A 102 0.47 1.64 3.03
CA LYS A 102 -0.78 1.00 3.48
C LYS A 102 -1.50 1.86 4.52
N THR A 103 -0.78 2.44 5.47
CA THR A 103 -1.38 3.30 6.51
C THR A 103 -2.03 4.53 5.88
N TYR A 104 -1.33 5.21 4.97
CA TYR A 104 -1.84 6.39 4.27
C TYR A 104 -2.53 6.06 2.93
N TYR A 105 -3.04 4.83 2.76
CA TYR A 105 -3.65 4.41 1.48
C TYR A 105 -4.92 5.20 1.14
N SER A 106 -5.68 5.61 2.15
CA SER A 106 -6.93 6.36 1.99
C SER A 106 -6.70 7.85 1.70
N GLU A 107 -5.50 8.36 2.00
CA GLU A 107 -5.15 9.77 1.83
C GLU A 107 -5.05 10.19 0.37
N LYS A 108 -5.27 11.48 0.08
CA LYS A 108 -5.09 12.06 -1.26
C LYS A 108 -3.65 11.87 -1.74
N LYS A 109 -3.43 11.70 -3.05
CA LYS A 109 -2.11 11.43 -3.64
C LYS A 109 -1.02 12.43 -3.18
N ARG A 110 -1.35 13.72 -3.12
CA ARG A 110 -0.42 14.78 -2.69
C ARG A 110 -0.11 14.70 -1.20
N THR A 111 -1.11 14.48 -0.34
CA THR A 111 -0.93 14.38 1.12
C THR A 111 -0.16 13.13 1.47
N ARG A 112 -0.53 11.98 0.89
CA ARG A 112 0.17 10.71 1.02
C ARG A 112 1.67 10.83 0.70
N ARG A 113 2.03 11.49 -0.41
CA ARG A 113 3.45 11.70 -0.76
C ARG A 113 4.19 12.47 0.33
N LYS A 114 3.60 13.56 0.83
CA LYS A 114 4.21 14.40 1.88
C LYS A 114 4.43 13.62 3.17
N LEU A 115 3.41 12.90 3.64
CA LEU A 115 3.47 12.08 4.86
C LEU A 115 4.52 10.98 4.76
N ILE A 116 4.55 10.26 3.63
CA ILE A 116 5.54 9.21 3.39
C ILE A 116 6.97 9.80 3.34
N LEU A 117 7.15 10.95 2.69
CA LEU A 117 8.46 11.60 2.60
C LEU A 117 8.96 12.06 3.98
N GLN A 118 8.11 12.72 4.76
CA GLN A 118 8.45 13.16 6.12
C GLN A 118 8.86 11.98 7.01
N ALA A 119 8.10 10.88 6.96
CA ALA A 119 8.40 9.69 7.74
C ALA A 119 9.68 8.95 7.28
N LEU A 120 10.03 9.01 5.99
CA LEU A 120 11.22 8.35 5.46
C LEU A 120 12.50 9.20 5.58
N LEU A 121 12.37 10.52 5.71
CA LEU A 121 13.48 11.46 5.71
C LEU A 121 14.64 11.09 6.67
N PRO A 122 14.39 10.63 7.92
CA PRO A 122 15.46 10.29 8.87
C PRO A 122 16.36 9.13 8.41
N TYR A 123 15.90 8.32 7.45
CA TYR A 123 16.61 7.12 6.97
C TYR A 123 17.46 7.37 5.71
N PHE A 124 17.56 8.62 5.26
CA PHE A 124 18.36 9.04 4.11
C PHE A 124 19.41 10.06 4.51
N ARG A 125 20.52 10.09 3.76
CA ARG A 125 21.60 11.07 3.97
C ARG A 125 21.20 12.45 3.47
N THR A 126 20.49 12.50 2.34
CA THR A 126 20.09 13.72 1.67
C THR A 126 18.57 13.73 1.46
N ALA A 127 17.95 14.90 1.59
CA ALA A 127 16.52 15.07 1.33
C ALA A 127 16.13 14.70 -0.12
N ASP A 128 17.00 15.00 -1.09
CA ASP A 128 16.80 14.67 -2.50
C ASP A 128 16.76 13.16 -2.74
N ASP A 129 17.65 12.40 -2.09
CA ASP A 129 17.67 10.93 -2.20
C ASP A 129 16.35 10.33 -1.69
N ALA A 130 15.82 10.86 -0.58
CA ALA A 130 14.53 10.45 -0.03
C ALA A 130 13.39 10.76 -1.01
N ALA A 131 13.38 11.96 -1.59
CA ALA A 131 12.37 12.39 -2.56
C ALA A 131 12.38 11.50 -3.81
N ILE A 132 13.55 11.29 -4.41
CA ILE A 132 13.73 10.43 -5.60
C ILE A 132 13.28 9.00 -5.30
N PHE A 133 13.65 8.46 -4.14
CA PHE A 133 13.24 7.12 -3.73
C PHE A 133 11.71 7.00 -3.62
N VAL A 134 11.07 7.93 -2.90
CA VAL A 134 9.61 7.93 -2.68
C VAL A 134 8.87 8.07 -4.00
N ASP A 135 9.27 9.01 -4.87
CA ASP A 135 8.63 9.24 -6.16
C ASP A 135 8.75 8.04 -7.09
N LYS A 136 9.94 7.43 -7.16
CA LYS A 136 10.16 6.20 -7.92
C LYS A 136 9.24 5.08 -7.44
N ARG A 137 9.09 4.90 -6.13
CA ARG A 137 8.23 3.85 -5.55
C ARG A 137 6.75 4.12 -5.77
N LEU A 138 6.29 5.37 -5.61
CA LEU A 138 4.90 5.75 -5.90
C LEU A 138 4.57 5.55 -7.39
N ARG A 139 5.49 5.92 -8.29
CA ARG A 139 5.36 5.66 -9.73
C ARG A 139 5.24 4.16 -10.02
N GLN A 140 6.10 3.33 -9.41
CA GLN A 140 5.99 1.87 -9.54
C GLN A 140 4.65 1.33 -9.03
N LYS A 141 4.10 1.86 -7.93
CA LYS A 141 2.75 1.45 -7.44
C LYS A 141 1.67 1.76 -8.48
N GLN A 142 1.73 2.95 -9.09
CA GLN A 142 0.79 3.36 -10.14
C GLN A 142 0.93 2.50 -11.41
N GLU A 143 2.15 2.32 -11.91
CA GLU A 143 2.42 1.52 -13.10
C GLU A 143 1.98 0.06 -12.90
N ASN A 144 2.28 -0.52 -11.74
CA ASN A 144 1.83 -1.88 -11.40
C ASN A 144 0.30 -1.98 -11.28
N PHE A 145 -0.37 -0.93 -10.80
CA PHE A 145 -1.83 -0.88 -10.78
C PHE A 145 -2.41 -0.84 -12.20
N ILE A 146 -1.91 0.05 -13.06
CA ILE A 146 -2.32 0.15 -14.47
C ILE A 146 -2.08 -1.19 -15.19
N ALA A 147 -0.90 -1.78 -15.03
CA ALA A 147 -0.56 -3.06 -15.64
C ALA A 147 -1.49 -4.19 -15.16
N ARG A 148 -1.82 -4.25 -13.87
CA ARG A 148 -2.81 -5.21 -13.33
C ARG A 148 -4.20 -5.00 -13.93
N ARG A 149 -4.66 -3.76 -14.03
CA ARG A 149 -5.95 -3.42 -14.64
C ARG A 149 -6.00 -3.87 -16.09
N ILE A 150 -4.98 -3.54 -16.90
CA ILE A 150 -4.89 -3.96 -18.30
C ILE A 150 -4.91 -5.49 -18.41
N ARG A 151 -4.11 -6.20 -17.60
CA ARG A 151 -4.11 -7.67 -17.59
C ARG A 151 -5.48 -8.24 -17.25
N MET A 152 -6.16 -7.67 -16.26
CA MET A 152 -7.50 -8.11 -15.87
C MET A 152 -8.51 -7.89 -17.00
N THR A 153 -8.55 -6.69 -17.60
CA THR A 153 -9.45 -6.40 -18.72
C THR A 153 -9.20 -7.31 -19.92
N ARG A 154 -7.93 -7.51 -20.29
CA ARG A 154 -7.55 -8.44 -21.38
C ARG A 154 -7.97 -9.87 -21.06
N LYS A 155 -7.89 -10.29 -19.80
CA LYS A 155 -8.30 -11.63 -19.37
C LYS A 155 -9.82 -11.79 -19.41
N ALA A 156 -10.55 -10.76 -18.97
CA ALA A 156 -12.00 -10.74 -19.02
C ALA A 156 -12.51 -10.78 -20.47
N SER A 157 -11.87 -10.06 -21.40
CA SER A 157 -12.27 -10.02 -22.81
C SER A 157 -12.02 -11.31 -23.59
N LEU A 158 -11.36 -12.32 -23.01
CA LEU A 158 -11.21 -13.63 -23.65
C LEU A 158 -12.48 -14.49 -23.55
N THR A 159 -13.41 -14.11 -22.69
CA THR A 159 -14.63 -14.86 -22.40
C THR A 159 -15.84 -13.94 -22.58
N ASN A 160 -16.90 -14.47 -23.19
CA ASN A 160 -18.20 -13.80 -23.24
C ASN A 160 -19.02 -14.19 -22.00
N PHE A 161 -18.89 -13.42 -20.92
CA PHE A 161 -19.72 -13.64 -19.73
C PHE A 161 -21.19 -13.39 -20.05
N ASN A 162 -22.08 -14.29 -19.63
CA ASN A 162 -23.52 -14.25 -19.90
C ASN A 162 -24.38 -13.99 -18.66
N TYR A 163 -23.82 -14.15 -17.44
CA TYR A 163 -24.54 -13.88 -16.19
C TYR A 163 -23.74 -12.96 -15.28
N PHE A 164 -24.44 -12.02 -14.64
CA PHE A 164 -23.96 -11.29 -13.48
C PHE A 164 -24.66 -11.84 -12.24
N VAL A 165 -23.88 -12.43 -11.33
CA VAL A 165 -24.40 -13.16 -10.16
C VAL A 165 -23.83 -12.57 -8.88
N THR A 166 -24.66 -12.50 -7.86
CA THR A 166 -24.23 -12.16 -6.50
C THR A 166 -24.50 -13.36 -5.59
N PHE A 167 -23.46 -13.88 -4.94
CA PHE A 167 -23.60 -14.91 -3.92
C PHE A 167 -23.48 -14.29 -2.53
N THR A 168 -24.46 -14.58 -1.69
CA THR A 168 -24.47 -14.15 -0.30
C THR A 168 -24.76 -15.35 0.59
N TYR A 169 -24.05 -15.50 1.70
CA TYR A 169 -24.18 -16.67 2.58
C TYR A 169 -25.08 -16.38 3.77
N ASP A 170 -25.78 -17.40 4.26
CA ASP A 170 -26.52 -17.31 5.51
C ASP A 170 -25.59 -17.60 6.70
N ASN A 171 -25.65 -16.74 7.73
CA ASN A 171 -24.86 -16.87 8.95
C ASN A 171 -25.24 -18.12 9.76
N ALA A 172 -26.47 -18.62 9.62
CA ALA A 172 -26.90 -19.87 10.27
C ALA A 172 -26.16 -21.10 9.69
N LEU A 173 -25.78 -21.06 8.41
CA LEU A 173 -25.20 -22.19 7.70
C LEU A 173 -23.68 -22.09 7.52
N HIS A 174 -23.15 -20.87 7.38
CA HIS A 174 -21.75 -20.62 7.07
C HIS A 174 -21.17 -19.46 7.88
N THR A 175 -19.89 -19.58 8.21
CA THR A 175 -19.03 -18.44 8.57
C THR A 175 -18.44 -17.82 7.30
N GLU A 176 -17.98 -16.56 7.36
CA GLU A 176 -17.33 -15.90 6.21
C GLU A 176 -16.19 -16.73 5.61
N ALA A 177 -15.33 -17.29 6.47
CA ALA A 177 -14.21 -18.11 6.05
C ALA A 177 -14.67 -19.40 5.36
N SER A 178 -15.69 -20.06 5.93
CA SER A 178 -16.29 -21.27 5.36
C SER A 178 -16.95 -20.99 4.01
N PHE A 179 -17.74 -19.92 3.91
CA PHE A 179 -18.38 -19.49 2.68
C PHE A 179 -17.36 -19.21 1.58
N LYS A 180 -16.33 -18.40 1.87
CA LYS A 180 -15.28 -18.07 0.91
C LYS A 180 -14.56 -19.31 0.40
N LYS A 181 -14.24 -20.25 1.30
CA LYS A 181 -13.59 -21.51 0.96
C LYS A 181 -14.48 -22.38 0.08
N LYS A 182 -15.74 -22.59 0.49
CA LYS A 182 -16.70 -23.43 -0.23
C LYS A 182 -17.03 -22.86 -1.61
N LEU A 183 -17.39 -21.58 -1.71
CA LEU A 183 -17.72 -20.95 -2.99
C LEU A 183 -16.54 -21.01 -3.97
N LYS A 184 -15.32 -20.67 -3.51
CA LYS A 184 -14.12 -20.74 -4.35
C LYS A 184 -13.87 -22.16 -4.85
N LYS A 185 -14.03 -23.17 -3.98
CA LYS A 185 -13.86 -24.58 -4.36
C LYS A 185 -14.91 -25.01 -5.39
N THR A 186 -16.17 -24.65 -5.19
CA THR A 186 -17.27 -24.96 -6.11
C THR A 186 -17.05 -24.34 -7.48
N LEU A 187 -16.78 -23.03 -7.55
CA LEU A 187 -16.53 -22.33 -8.81
C LEU A 187 -15.30 -22.89 -9.54
N SER A 188 -14.23 -23.24 -8.80
CA SER A 188 -13.06 -23.90 -9.38
C SER A 188 -13.39 -25.27 -9.97
N ASN A 189 -14.22 -26.07 -9.29
CA ASN A 189 -14.62 -27.37 -9.80
C ASN A 189 -15.49 -27.24 -11.05
N PHE A 190 -16.42 -26.28 -11.08
CA PHE A 190 -17.22 -26.01 -12.28
C PHE A 190 -16.40 -25.50 -13.44
N ALA A 191 -15.37 -24.68 -13.19
CA ALA A 191 -14.49 -24.23 -14.25
C ALA A 191 -13.73 -25.38 -14.93
N VAL A 192 -13.33 -26.39 -14.16
CA VAL A 192 -12.61 -27.57 -14.69
C VAL A 192 -13.57 -28.60 -15.30
N ARG A 193 -14.67 -28.92 -14.61
CA ARG A 193 -15.55 -30.04 -14.96
C ARG A 193 -16.69 -29.68 -15.89
N LYS A 194 -17.10 -28.42 -15.90
CA LYS A 194 -18.31 -27.96 -16.61
C LYS A 194 -18.00 -26.83 -17.61
N GLY A 195 -16.72 -26.49 -17.82
CA GLY A 195 -16.33 -25.43 -18.76
C GLY A 195 -16.70 -24.01 -18.32
N TRP A 196 -17.09 -23.81 -17.05
CA TRP A 196 -17.47 -22.49 -16.55
C TRP A 196 -16.26 -21.54 -16.57
N ARG A 197 -16.51 -20.25 -16.74
CA ARG A 197 -15.52 -19.20 -16.48
C ARG A 197 -16.12 -18.19 -15.53
N TYR A 198 -15.32 -17.66 -14.63
CA TYR A 198 -15.80 -16.63 -13.72
C TYR A 198 -14.69 -15.62 -13.42
N ILE A 199 -15.10 -14.38 -13.22
CA ILE A 199 -14.30 -13.32 -12.63
C ILE A 199 -15.16 -12.61 -11.60
N GLY A 200 -14.59 -12.22 -10.46
CA GLY A 200 -15.40 -11.58 -9.44
C GLY A 200 -14.59 -11.00 -8.29
N VAL A 201 -15.30 -10.31 -7.41
CA VAL A 201 -14.76 -9.57 -6.28
C VAL A 201 -15.55 -9.93 -5.03
N TRP A 202 -14.83 -9.97 -3.91
CA TRP A 202 -15.43 -10.09 -2.58
C TRP A 202 -15.67 -8.69 -2.05
N GLU A 203 -16.91 -8.37 -1.75
CA GLU A 203 -17.31 -7.06 -1.23
C GLU A 203 -18.10 -7.23 0.06
N ARG A 204 -18.11 -6.18 0.87
CA ARG A 204 -18.94 -6.10 2.08
C ARG A 204 -19.98 -5.02 1.89
N SER A 205 -21.22 -5.27 2.32
CA SER A 205 -22.28 -4.26 2.26
C SER A 205 -21.91 -3.08 3.16
N PRO A 206 -22.13 -1.83 2.72
CA PRO A 206 -21.86 -0.64 3.53
C PRO A 206 -22.59 -0.67 4.87
N GLU A 207 -23.85 -1.10 4.86
CA GLU A 207 -24.73 -1.11 6.03
C GLU A 207 -24.55 -2.37 6.87
N LYS A 208 -24.81 -3.54 6.27
CA LYS A 208 -24.89 -4.81 7.01
C LYS A 208 -23.53 -5.48 7.20
N LYS A 209 -22.46 -4.98 6.56
CA LYS A 209 -21.08 -5.51 6.55
C LYS A 209 -20.94 -7.00 6.20
N ARG A 210 -22.01 -7.64 5.73
CA ARG A 210 -22.03 -9.04 5.28
C ARG A 210 -21.16 -9.20 4.04
N LEU A 211 -20.45 -10.32 3.96
CA LEU A 211 -19.59 -10.67 2.83
C LEU A 211 -20.42 -11.26 1.68
N HIS A 212 -20.28 -10.68 0.49
CA HIS A 212 -20.85 -11.19 -0.76
C HIS A 212 -19.77 -11.31 -1.83
N PHE A 213 -20.04 -12.19 -2.79
CA PHE A 213 -19.22 -12.31 -3.99
C PHE A 213 -20.03 -11.83 -5.19
N HIS A 214 -19.54 -10.79 -5.86
CA HIS A 214 -20.07 -10.35 -7.14
C HIS A 214 -19.23 -10.98 -8.25
N GLY A 215 -19.88 -11.73 -9.13
CA GLY A 215 -19.21 -12.48 -10.20
C GLY A 215 -19.86 -12.25 -11.55
N MET A 216 -19.03 -12.06 -12.57
CA MET A 216 -19.40 -12.28 -13.96
C MET A 216 -19.07 -13.73 -14.31
N LEU A 217 -20.08 -14.49 -14.73
CA LEU A 217 -19.97 -15.91 -15.03
C LEU A 217 -20.29 -16.17 -16.51
N TYR A 218 -19.55 -17.11 -17.07
CA TYR A 218 -19.90 -17.82 -18.28
C TYR A 218 -20.31 -19.22 -17.86
N VAL A 219 -21.58 -19.53 -18.09
CA VAL A 219 -22.17 -20.86 -17.93
C VAL A 219 -22.49 -21.36 -19.33
N PRO A 220 -21.87 -22.45 -19.81
CA PRO A 220 -22.13 -23.03 -21.12
C PRO A 220 -23.56 -23.53 -21.30
#